data_AF-A0A527Y300-F1
#
_entry.id   AF-A0A527Y300-F1
#
_cell.length_a   1.000
_cell.length_b   1.000
_cell.length_c   1.000
_cell.angle_alpha   90.00
_cell.angle_beta   90.00
_cell.angle_gamma   90.00
#
_symmetry.space_group_name_H-M   'P 1'
#
loop_
_entity.id
_entity.type
_entity.pdbx_description
1 polymer ?
#
loop_
_entity_poly.entity_id
_entity_poly.type
_entity_poly.pdbx_seq_one_letter_code
_entity_poly.pdbx_strand_id
1 'polypeptide(L)' 'FNAAFLAALAQGRPLKNCLSAAIKVASRAISTLPRDYGGQIQFEDADHERA' A
#
# COMPACT_ATOMS: atom_id res chain seq x y z
N PHE A 1 1.62 4.69 5.51
CA PHE A 1 1.47 6.15 5.30
C PHE A 1 0.99 6.86 6.58
N ASN A 2 -0.27 6.65 6.99
CA ASN A 2 -0.94 7.41 8.07
C ASN A 2 -0.14 7.46 9.39
N ALA A 3 0.36 6.32 9.87
CA ALA A 3 1.14 6.28 11.10
C ALA A 3 2.39 7.18 11.07
N ALA A 4 3.14 7.13 9.97
CA ALA A 4 4.34 7.95 9.81
C ALA A 4 4.02 9.45 9.64
N PHE A 5 2.90 9.78 9.00
CA PHE A 5 2.42 11.16 8.91
C PHE A 5 2.07 11.70 10.31
N LEU A 6 1.22 10.98 11.05
CA LEU A 6 0.74 11.40 12.37
C LEU A 6 1.88 11.48 13.38
N ALA A 7 2.84 10.56 13.33
CA ALA A 7 4.04 10.64 14.16
C ALA A 7 4.87 11.89 13.89
N ALA A 8 5.10 12.24 12.61
CA ALA A 8 5.82 13.45 12.24
C ALA A 8 5.04 14.73 12.60
N LEU A 9 3.71 14.71 12.49
CA LEU A 9 2.85 15.82 12.87
C LEU A 9 2.85 16.03 14.39
N ALA A 10 2.77 14.96 15.17
CA ALA A 10 2.83 15.01 16.64
C ALA A 10 4.17 15.57 17.16
N GLN A 11 5.23 15.48 16.34
CA GLN A 11 6.55 16.06 16.61
C GLN A 11 6.65 17.55 16.20
N GLY A 12 5.56 18.18 15.73
CA GLY A 12 5.55 19.58 15.31
C GLY A 12 6.35 19.86 14.03
N ARG A 13 6.62 18.84 13.21
CA ARG A 13 7.41 19.02 11.99
C ARG A 13 6.61 19.81 10.94
N PRO A 14 7.28 20.59 10.07
CA PRO A 14 6.60 21.26 8.95
C PRO A 14 5.83 20.29 8.05
N LEU A 15 4.71 20.71 7.47
CA LEU A 15 3.83 19.86 6.65
C LEU A 15 4.58 19.09 5.56
N LYS A 16 5.51 19.75 4.85
CA LYS A 16 6.39 19.14 3.84
C LYS A 16 7.14 17.92 4.40
N ASN A 17 7.62 18.02 5.63
CA ASN A 17 8.39 16.98 6.30
C ASN A 17 7.51 15.83 6.78
N CYS A 18 6.27 16.11 7.20
CA CYS A 18 5.27 15.08 7.52
C CYS A 18 4.92 14.26 6.29
N LEU A 19 4.66 14.92 5.15
CA LEU A 19 4.37 14.27 3.88
C LEU A 19 5.55 13.43 3.37
N SER A 20 6.77 13.97 3.41
CA SER A 20 7.98 13.21 3.05
C SER A 20 8.17 11.95 3.90
N ALA A 21 7.95 12.04 5.22
CA ALA A 21 8.05 10.87 6.10
C ALA A 21 7.00 9.80 5.76
N ALA A 22 5.76 10.23 5.54
CA ALA A 22 4.65 9.34 5.20
C ALA A 22 4.86 8.62 3.86
N ILE A 23 5.31 9.35 2.83
CA ILE A 23 5.65 8.82 1.51
C ILE A 23 6.78 7.80 1.63
N LYS A 24 7.88 8.15 2.27
CA LYS A 24 9.05 7.25 2.41
C LYS A 24 8.66 5.90 3.03
N VAL A 25 7.86 5.92 4.09
CA VAL A 25 7.39 4.68 4.73
C VAL A 25 6.43 3.91 3.82
N ALA A 26 5.49 4.59 3.15
CA ALA A 26 4.55 3.93 2.24
C ALA A 26 5.26 3.30 1.03
N SER A 27 6.16 4.04 0.37
CA SER A 27 6.95 3.55 -0.76
C SER A 27 7.78 2.33 -0.36
N ARG A 28 8.44 2.37 0.80
CA ARG A 28 9.19 1.21 1.29
C ARG A 28 8.27 0.01 1.49
N ALA A 29 7.14 0.17 2.19
CA ALA A 29 6.21 -0.92 2.43
C ALA A 29 5.69 -1.57 1.13
N ILE A 30 5.35 -0.74 0.13
CA ILE A 30 4.89 -1.21 -1.19
C ILE A 30 6.00 -1.96 -1.93
N SER A 31 7.25 -1.51 -1.84
CA SER A 31 8.38 -2.15 -2.52
C SER A 31 8.92 -3.39 -1.81
N THR A 32 8.68 -3.55 -0.50
CA THR A 32 9.27 -4.65 0.29
C THR A 32 8.31 -5.79 0.62
N LEU A 33 7.00 -5.58 0.58
CA LEU A 33 6.03 -6.66 0.70
C LEU A 33 5.38 -6.90 -0.66
N PRO A 34 5.34 -8.15 -1.16
CA PRO A 34 4.43 -8.47 -2.25
C PRO A 34 3.04 -8.06 -1.80
N ARG A 35 2.31 -7.38 -2.69
CA ARG A 35 0.95 -6.98 -2.40
C ARG A 35 0.13 -8.26 -2.25
N ASP A 36 -0.24 -8.58 -1.02
CA ASP A 36 -1.17 -9.66 -0.73
C ASP A 36 -2.57 -9.18 -1.11
N TYR A 37 -3.11 -9.74 -2.18
CA TYR A 37 -4.46 -9.45 -2.67
C TYR A 37 -5.51 -10.39 -2.04
N GLY A 38 -5.14 -11.23 -1.07
CA GLY A 38 -5.85 -12.47 -0.77
C GLY A 38 -5.50 -13.51 -1.83
N GLY A 39 -5.24 -14.75 -1.41
CA GLY A 39 -4.77 -15.83 -2.28
C GLY A 39 -5.59 -16.04 -3.57
N GLN A 40 -4.98 -16.77 -4.51
CA GLN A 40 -5.43 -17.09 -5.87
C GLN A 40 -6.71 -16.37 -6.33
N ILE A 41 -6.54 -15.36 -7.18
CA ILE A 41 -7.60 -14.94 -8.09
C ILE A 41 -7.89 -16.18 -8.95
N GLN A 42 -8.91 -16.95 -8.58
CA GLN A 42 -9.52 -17.94 -9.45
C GLN A 42 -10.14 -17.13 -10.58
N PHE A 43 -9.39 -16.95 -11.66
CA PHE A 43 -10.00 -16.71 -12.94
C PHE A 43 -10.78 -17.98 -13.23
N GLU A 44 -12.10 -17.94 -13.07
CA GLU A 44 -12.95 -18.97 -13.64
C GLU A 44 -12.61 -19.00 -15.13
N ASP A 45 -11.99 -20.09 -15.57
CA ASP A 45 -11.77 -20.37 -16.98
C ASP A 45 -13.14 -20.30 -17.66
N ALA A 46 -13.38 -19.18 -18.35
CA ALA A 46 -14.55 -18.99 -19.18
C ALA A 46 -14.41 -19.78 -20.49
N ASP A 47 -14.15 -21.09 -20.39
CA ASP A 47 -14.10 -22.01 -21.53
C ASP A 47 -14.60 -23.42 -21.15
N HIS A 48 -15.94 -23.59 -21.21
CA HIS A 48 -16.65 -24.82 -21.58
C HIS A 48 -18.13 -24.45 -21.72
N GLU A 49 -18.92 -24.82 -22.72
CA GLU A 49 -18.74 -25.66 -23.89
C GLU A 49 -20.01 -25.47 -24.75
N ARG A 50 -19.87 -25.52 -26.08
CA ARG A 50 -20.99 -25.69 -27.01
C ARG A 50 -21.83 -26.91 -26.62
N ALA A 51 -23.14 -26.72 -26.46
CA ALA A 51 -24.15 -27.74 -26.75
C ALA A 51 -25.43 -27.04 -27.23
#